data_AF-A0A7C5ZKJ9-F1
#
_entry.id   AF-A0A7C5ZKJ9-F1
#
_cell.length_a   1.000
_cell.length_b   1.000
_cell.length_c   1.000
_cell.angle_alpha   90.00
_cell.angle_beta   90.00
_cell.angle_gamma   90.00
#
_symmetry.space_group_name_H-M   'P 1'
#
loop_
_entity.id
_entity.type
_entity.pdbx_description
1 polymer ?
#
loop_
_entity_poly.entity_id
_entity_poly.type
_entity_poly.pdbx_seq_one_letter_code
_entity_poly.pdbx_strand_id
1 'polypeptide(L)'
;MPIDTDNLALLPRPRSLTRANGAFRLESDRLILLDAPDPQTIRSSAARVQRAFAAGGWTWQIVASKTTPADLIGLTIRVAPHAVRQPQGYRLTIASGGITVVAHDPAGAFYGCCTLAQIVEQAVGVLPCLAIDDWPDFPARGVMLDITRDKVPTMETLCALIEMLAGWKVNQVQLYTEHAFAYRAHPTVWKDASPITGEEILELDSFCRDRHIELVPNQNSFGHFHRWLRHEKYKPLAESPQGFTTGWGPYPFSLCPLDPGSIELLAGLYDELLPHFTSRMLNVGCDETYDLGKGRSAGECERLGTGRVYLDFLLKIHREVTARGHTMMFWGDIIIKYPDLVPSLPKDAVALEWGYEATHPFDEHGKRFASAGVPYYVCPGTSSWNSLAGRTDNALGDLTNAAENGLKHGAIGYLNTDWGDNGHWQ
;
A
#
# COMPACT_ATOMS: atom_id res chain seq x y z
N MET A 1 -12.24 -36.22 -1.87
CA MET A 1 -10.98 -36.80 -1.36
C MET A 1 -10.75 -36.20 0.01
N PRO A 2 -10.36 -36.95 1.05
CA PRO A 2 -9.93 -36.32 2.29
C PRO A 2 -8.76 -35.41 1.91
N ILE A 3 -8.87 -34.11 2.22
CA ILE A 3 -7.78 -33.16 2.01
C ILE A 3 -6.61 -33.74 2.79
N ASP A 4 -5.52 -34.00 2.10
CA ASP A 4 -4.26 -34.38 2.72
C ASP A 4 -3.89 -33.27 3.70
N THR A 5 -4.14 -33.51 4.98
CA THR A 5 -3.86 -32.54 6.04
C THR A 5 -2.36 -32.25 6.12
N ASP A 6 -1.49 -32.98 5.39
CA ASP A 6 -0.04 -32.78 5.38
C ASP A 6 0.41 -31.49 4.67
N ASN A 7 -0.39 -30.91 3.75
CA ASN A 7 -0.02 -29.69 3.03
C ASN A 7 -1.02 -28.54 3.23
N LEU A 8 -0.86 -27.78 4.33
CA LEU A 8 -1.55 -26.49 4.50
C LEU A 8 -0.95 -25.47 3.52
N ALA A 9 -1.77 -24.94 2.61
CA ALA A 9 -1.41 -23.83 1.75
C ALA A 9 -1.61 -22.51 2.52
N LEU A 10 -0.52 -21.90 2.98
CA LEU A 10 -0.55 -20.64 3.72
C LEU A 10 0.13 -19.55 2.90
N LEU A 11 -0.54 -18.40 2.75
CA LEU A 11 -0.03 -17.24 2.05
C LEU A 11 -0.21 -15.97 2.92
N PRO A 12 0.87 -15.28 3.30
CA PRO A 12 2.28 -15.64 3.08
C PRO A 12 2.67 -16.91 3.84
N ARG A 13 3.71 -17.58 3.35
CA ARG A 13 4.33 -18.72 4.05
C ARG A 13 4.89 -18.21 5.39
N PRO A 14 4.48 -18.78 6.53
CA PRO A 14 5.00 -18.36 7.82
C PRO A 14 6.50 -18.66 7.96
N ARG A 15 7.20 -17.87 8.76
CA ARG A 15 8.62 -18.11 9.07
C ARG A 15 8.88 -19.48 9.71
N SER A 16 7.99 -19.93 10.59
CA SER A 16 8.07 -21.24 11.23
C SER A 16 6.70 -21.88 11.35
N LEU A 17 6.63 -23.18 11.06
CA LEU A 17 5.47 -24.03 11.28
C LEU A 17 5.96 -25.37 11.82
N THR A 18 5.52 -25.72 13.04
CA THR A 18 5.82 -27.01 13.68
C THR A 18 4.51 -27.75 13.93
N ARG A 19 4.38 -28.96 13.41
CA ARG A 19 3.22 -29.82 13.69
C ARG A 19 3.38 -30.52 15.04
N ALA A 20 2.26 -30.73 15.72
CA ALA A 20 2.16 -31.55 16.91
C ALA A 20 1.18 -32.70 16.66
N ASN A 21 1.32 -33.79 17.42
CA ASN A 21 0.39 -34.90 17.35
C ASN A 21 -0.99 -34.48 17.86
N GLY A 22 -2.04 -34.90 17.16
CA GLY A 22 -3.43 -34.67 17.52
C GLY A 22 -4.14 -33.64 16.66
N ALA A 23 -5.40 -33.40 16.99
CA ALA A 23 -6.26 -32.45 16.30
C ALA A 23 -7.18 -31.73 17.29
N PHE A 24 -7.61 -30.52 16.91
CA PHE A 24 -8.64 -29.76 17.58
C PHE A 24 -9.93 -29.82 16.77
N ARG A 25 -11.00 -30.35 17.36
CA ARG A 25 -12.30 -30.43 16.69
C ARG A 25 -13.10 -29.18 16.98
N LEU A 26 -13.56 -28.51 15.91
CA LEU A 26 -14.45 -27.36 16.04
C LEU A 26 -15.83 -27.82 16.52
N GLU A 27 -16.35 -27.10 17.50
CA GLU A 27 -17.67 -27.28 18.09
C GLU A 27 -18.38 -25.92 18.13
N SER A 28 -19.70 -25.89 18.04
CA SER A 28 -20.47 -24.64 18.22
C SER A 28 -20.54 -24.23 19.70
N ASP A 29 -21.05 -23.02 19.94
CA ASP A 29 -21.31 -22.48 21.28
C ASP A 29 -20.04 -22.29 22.14
N ARG A 30 -18.90 -22.08 21.46
CA ARG A 30 -17.62 -21.72 22.07
C ARG A 30 -17.38 -20.21 22.02
N LEU A 31 -16.40 -19.75 22.79
CA LEU A 31 -16.07 -18.33 22.93
C LEU A 31 -14.71 -17.98 22.31
N ILE A 32 -14.64 -16.81 21.68
CA ILE A 32 -13.41 -16.11 21.27
C ILE A 32 -13.12 -15.04 22.33
N LEU A 33 -12.12 -15.27 23.17
CA LEU A 33 -11.69 -14.34 24.21
C LEU A 33 -10.69 -13.31 23.66
N LEU A 34 -11.00 -12.03 23.85
CA LEU A 34 -10.09 -10.90 23.62
C LEU A 34 -9.33 -10.56 24.90
N ASP A 35 -8.01 -10.76 24.88
CA ASP A 35 -7.11 -10.50 26.01
C ASP A 35 -6.06 -9.44 25.62
N ALA A 36 -6.50 -8.18 25.63
CA ALA A 36 -5.66 -7.02 25.33
C ALA A 36 -5.97 -5.87 26.31
N PRO A 37 -5.04 -4.91 26.51
CA PRO A 37 -5.29 -3.72 27.30
C PRO A 37 -6.54 -2.94 26.84
N ASP A 38 -6.72 -2.84 25.51
CA ASP A 38 -7.95 -2.37 24.88
C ASP A 38 -8.48 -3.45 23.91
N PRO A 39 -9.50 -4.23 24.31
CA PRO A 39 -10.10 -5.26 23.48
C PRO A 39 -10.69 -4.74 22.14
N GLN A 40 -11.06 -3.46 22.04
CA GLN A 40 -11.62 -2.92 20.80
C GLN A 40 -10.61 -2.96 19.65
N THR A 41 -9.33 -2.78 19.97
CA THR A 41 -8.22 -2.80 18.98
C THR A 41 -8.06 -4.14 18.26
N ILE A 42 -8.55 -5.23 18.84
CA ILE A 42 -8.47 -6.60 18.26
C ILE A 42 -9.85 -7.19 17.94
N ARG A 43 -10.93 -6.40 18.03
CA ARG A 43 -12.29 -6.86 17.73
C ARG A 43 -12.43 -7.29 16.27
N SER A 44 -11.87 -6.53 15.34
CA SER A 44 -11.89 -6.87 13.91
C SER A 44 -11.13 -8.16 13.60
N SER A 45 -10.01 -8.40 14.30
CA SER A 45 -9.23 -9.64 14.23
C SER A 45 -10.09 -10.85 14.59
N ALA A 46 -10.81 -10.77 15.72
CA ALA A 46 -11.73 -11.82 16.15
C ALA A 46 -12.93 -11.99 15.21
N ALA A 47 -13.49 -10.89 14.69
CA ALA A 47 -14.60 -10.93 13.73
C ALA A 47 -14.21 -11.66 12.44
N ARG A 48 -12.96 -11.55 11.98
CA ARG A 48 -12.46 -12.32 10.83
C ARG A 48 -12.56 -13.82 11.07
N VAL A 49 -12.04 -14.31 12.19
CA VAL A 49 -12.07 -15.74 12.53
C VAL A 49 -13.49 -16.21 12.81
N GLN A 50 -14.30 -15.38 13.47
CA GLN A 50 -15.72 -15.66 13.70
C GLN A 50 -16.46 -15.89 12.37
N ARG A 51 -16.21 -15.07 11.34
CA ARG A 51 -16.77 -15.27 9.99
C ARG A 51 -16.28 -16.57 9.35
N ALA A 52 -14.99 -16.90 9.47
CA ALA A 52 -14.44 -18.15 8.95
C ALA A 52 -15.08 -19.39 9.62
N PHE A 53 -15.27 -19.36 10.94
CA PHE A 53 -16.01 -20.39 11.66
C PHE A 53 -17.47 -20.48 11.22
N ALA A 54 -18.16 -19.35 11.10
CA ALA A 54 -19.56 -19.31 10.67
C ALA A 54 -19.76 -19.85 9.24
N ALA A 55 -18.84 -19.55 8.33
CA ALA A 55 -18.85 -20.08 6.96
C ALA A 55 -18.69 -21.62 6.94
N GLY A 56 -18.01 -22.19 7.93
CA GLY A 56 -17.91 -23.63 8.14
C GLY A 56 -19.03 -24.25 8.98
N GLY A 57 -20.01 -23.45 9.44
CA GLY A 57 -21.17 -23.92 10.21
C GLY A 57 -20.99 -23.91 11.73
N TRP A 58 -19.94 -23.28 12.27
CA TRP A 58 -19.71 -23.15 13.71
C TRP A 58 -20.00 -21.74 14.22
N THR A 59 -20.84 -21.63 15.25
CA THR A 59 -21.23 -20.34 15.84
C THR A 59 -20.46 -20.09 17.12
N TRP A 60 -19.58 -19.08 17.11
CA TRP A 60 -18.78 -18.69 18.28
C TRP A 60 -19.07 -17.23 18.65
N GLN A 61 -19.03 -16.90 19.93
CA GLN A 61 -19.26 -15.53 20.42
C GLN A 61 -17.96 -14.84 20.82
N ILE A 62 -17.82 -13.56 20.50
CA ILE A 62 -16.67 -12.74 20.89
C ILE A 62 -16.94 -12.15 22.28
N VAL A 63 -15.99 -12.34 23.21
CA VAL A 63 -16.07 -11.83 24.59
C VAL A 63 -14.75 -11.20 25.00
N ALA A 64 -14.80 -10.25 25.93
CA ALA A 64 -13.61 -9.60 26.50
C ALA A 64 -13.57 -9.67 28.04
N SER A 65 -14.31 -10.62 28.63
CA SER A 65 -14.40 -10.75 30.09
C SER A 65 -13.29 -11.59 30.68
N LYS A 66 -12.66 -11.10 31.75
CA LYS A 66 -11.69 -11.85 32.56
C LYS A 66 -12.31 -12.96 33.40
N THR A 67 -13.63 -12.99 33.53
CA THR A 67 -14.37 -14.02 34.30
C THR A 67 -14.99 -15.09 33.40
N THR A 68 -14.61 -15.14 32.13
CA THR A 68 -15.10 -16.13 31.18
C THR A 68 -14.73 -17.54 31.65
N PRO A 69 -15.69 -18.48 31.77
CA PRO A 69 -15.38 -19.87 32.12
C PRO A 69 -14.40 -20.49 31.13
N ALA A 70 -13.30 -21.06 31.64
CA ALA A 70 -12.19 -21.55 30.81
C ALA A 70 -12.60 -22.70 29.89
N ASP A 71 -13.57 -23.52 30.31
CA ASP A 71 -14.13 -24.62 29.55
C ASP A 71 -14.96 -24.18 28.33
N LEU A 72 -15.45 -22.93 28.30
CA LEU A 72 -16.19 -22.38 27.15
C LEU A 72 -15.28 -21.69 26.11
N ILE A 73 -14.04 -21.38 26.47
CA ILE A 73 -13.10 -20.66 25.59
C ILE A 73 -12.54 -21.65 24.56
N GLY A 74 -12.84 -21.42 23.29
CA GLY A 74 -12.23 -22.17 22.18
C GLY A 74 -11.01 -21.47 21.58
N LEU A 75 -10.98 -20.14 21.61
CA LEU A 75 -9.90 -19.31 21.07
C LEU A 75 -9.59 -18.16 22.02
N THR A 76 -8.32 -17.94 22.32
CA THR A 76 -7.82 -16.72 22.98
C THR A 76 -6.97 -15.91 22.01
N ILE A 77 -7.29 -14.62 21.83
CA ILE A 77 -6.47 -13.66 21.09
C ILE A 77 -5.88 -12.70 22.10
N ARG A 78 -4.55 -12.69 22.22
CA ARG A 78 -3.81 -11.94 23.24
C ARG A 78 -2.83 -10.97 22.60
N VAL A 79 -2.80 -9.72 23.09
CA VAL A 79 -1.72 -8.76 22.78
C VAL A 79 -0.74 -8.72 23.96
N ALA A 80 0.47 -9.23 23.74
CA ALA A 80 1.53 -9.34 24.73
C ALA A 80 2.92 -9.02 24.11
N PRO A 81 3.31 -7.74 24.03
CA PRO A 81 4.57 -7.30 23.42
C PRO A 81 5.85 -7.93 24.01
N HIS A 82 5.78 -8.43 25.26
CA HIS A 82 6.91 -9.11 25.90
C HIS A 82 7.04 -10.59 25.51
N ALA A 83 5.95 -11.22 25.08
CA ALA A 83 5.91 -12.62 24.66
C ALA A 83 6.29 -12.79 23.19
N VAL A 84 5.91 -11.83 22.33
CA VAL A 84 6.33 -11.74 20.93
C VAL A 84 7.00 -10.38 20.75
N ARG A 85 8.30 -10.37 20.44
CA ARG A 85 9.11 -9.14 20.45
C ARG A 85 9.12 -8.41 19.11
N GLN A 86 8.85 -9.13 18.02
CA GLN A 86 8.86 -8.61 16.67
C GLN A 86 7.58 -7.80 16.44
N PRO A 87 7.66 -6.52 16.03
CA PRO A 87 6.50 -5.74 15.59
C PRO A 87 5.70 -6.48 14.54
N GLN A 88 4.37 -6.36 14.58
CA GLN A 88 3.45 -7.08 13.69
C GLN A 88 3.56 -8.62 13.79
N GLY A 89 4.36 -9.15 14.72
CA GLY A 89 4.57 -10.58 14.87
C GLY A 89 3.48 -11.26 15.69
N TYR A 90 3.30 -12.55 15.47
CA TYR A 90 2.41 -13.40 16.25
C TYR A 90 2.92 -14.83 16.39
N ARG A 91 2.39 -15.50 17.42
CA ARG A 91 2.43 -16.94 17.62
C ARG A 91 1.01 -17.48 17.61
N LEU A 92 0.72 -18.40 16.67
CA LEU A 92 -0.51 -19.17 16.63
C LEU A 92 -0.22 -20.57 17.17
N THR A 93 -1.04 -21.05 18.10
CA THR A 93 -0.98 -22.42 18.62
C THR A 93 -2.37 -23.04 18.54
N ILE A 94 -2.46 -24.20 17.89
CA ILE A 94 -3.64 -25.06 17.87
C ILE A 94 -3.26 -26.29 18.69
N ALA A 95 -3.88 -26.48 19.84
CA ALA A 95 -3.72 -27.65 20.69
C ALA A 95 -5.06 -28.37 20.84
N SER A 96 -5.05 -29.62 21.30
CA SER A 96 -6.27 -30.42 21.47
C SER A 96 -7.28 -29.78 22.44
N GLY A 97 -6.81 -28.94 23.37
CA GLY A 97 -7.64 -28.23 24.34
C GLY A 97 -8.06 -26.82 23.94
N GLY A 98 -7.60 -26.26 22.83
CA GLY A 98 -7.95 -24.90 22.42
C GLY A 98 -6.94 -24.24 21.48
N ILE A 99 -7.32 -23.06 21.00
CA ILE A 99 -6.54 -22.24 20.07
C ILE A 99 -6.06 -20.98 20.79
N THR A 100 -4.83 -20.55 20.51
CA THR A 100 -4.30 -19.27 21.03
C THR A 100 -3.57 -18.52 19.93
N VAL A 101 -3.85 -17.22 19.79
CA VAL A 101 -3.05 -16.26 19.03
C VAL A 101 -2.45 -15.28 20.04
N VAL A 102 -1.13 -15.27 20.19
CA VAL A 102 -0.40 -14.27 20.99
C VAL A 102 0.36 -13.36 20.04
N ALA A 103 0.17 -12.05 20.13
CA ALA A 103 0.77 -11.08 19.22
C ALA A 103 1.56 -10.00 19.93
N HIS A 104 2.47 -9.36 19.21
CA HIS A 104 3.19 -8.18 19.71
C HIS A 104 2.24 -6.99 19.88
N ASP A 105 1.43 -6.72 18.87
CA ASP A 105 0.54 -5.56 18.75
C ASP A 105 -0.79 -5.98 18.09
N PRO A 106 -1.78 -5.07 17.98
CA PRO A 106 -3.05 -5.39 17.31
C PRO A 106 -2.92 -5.84 15.85
N ALA A 107 -1.93 -5.35 15.10
CA ALA A 107 -1.71 -5.78 13.70
C ALA A 107 -1.21 -7.23 13.64
N GLY A 108 -0.30 -7.62 14.54
CA GLY A 108 0.12 -9.02 14.68
C GLY A 108 -1.05 -9.93 15.06
N ALA A 109 -1.96 -9.48 15.91
CA ALA A 109 -3.16 -10.25 16.28
C ALA A 109 -4.05 -10.49 15.04
N PHE A 110 -4.23 -9.46 14.21
CA PHE A 110 -4.94 -9.55 12.95
C PHE A 110 -4.28 -10.56 11.99
N TYR A 111 -2.96 -10.50 11.82
CA TYR A 111 -2.24 -11.42 10.94
C TYR A 111 -2.24 -12.87 11.42
N GLY A 112 -2.21 -13.10 12.74
CA GLY A 112 -2.42 -14.43 13.32
C GLY A 112 -3.82 -14.96 13.03
N CYS A 113 -4.82 -14.09 13.10
CA CYS A 113 -6.21 -14.40 12.74
C CYS A 113 -6.39 -14.66 11.24
N CYS A 114 -5.68 -13.95 10.34
CA CYS A 114 -5.66 -14.27 8.91
C CYS A 114 -5.14 -15.68 8.66
N THR A 115 -4.07 -16.07 9.34
CA THR A 115 -3.48 -17.42 9.21
C THR A 115 -4.42 -18.49 9.75
N LEU A 116 -5.05 -18.25 10.90
CA LEU A 116 -6.05 -19.16 11.45
C LEU A 116 -7.25 -19.33 10.50
N ALA A 117 -7.75 -18.25 9.90
CA ALA A 117 -8.84 -18.32 8.93
C ALA A 117 -8.48 -19.21 7.73
N GLN A 118 -7.28 -19.06 7.16
CA GLN A 118 -6.80 -19.93 6.07
C GLN A 118 -6.75 -21.40 6.46
N ILE A 119 -6.34 -21.71 7.71
CA ILE A 119 -6.33 -23.10 8.22
C ILE A 119 -7.75 -23.65 8.35
N VAL A 120 -8.68 -22.84 8.89
CA VAL A 120 -10.09 -23.24 9.08
C VAL A 120 -10.75 -23.55 7.73
N GLU A 121 -10.51 -22.73 6.71
CA GLU A 121 -11.03 -22.92 5.36
C GLU A 121 -10.56 -24.25 4.71
N GLN A 122 -9.39 -24.76 5.10
CA GLN A 122 -8.81 -25.99 4.57
C GLN A 122 -9.14 -27.25 5.38
N ALA A 123 -9.40 -27.12 6.69
CA ALA A 123 -9.39 -28.24 7.63
C ALA A 123 -10.75 -28.90 7.92
N VAL A 124 -11.85 -28.45 7.29
CA VAL A 124 -13.21 -29.05 7.37
C VAL A 124 -13.60 -29.46 8.81
N GLY A 125 -13.39 -28.57 9.79
CA GLY A 125 -13.83 -28.76 11.18
C GLY A 125 -12.91 -29.53 12.10
N VAL A 126 -11.80 -30.09 11.58
CA VAL A 126 -10.79 -30.79 12.38
C VAL A 126 -9.43 -30.17 12.10
N LEU A 127 -9.02 -29.23 12.96
CA LEU A 127 -7.77 -28.50 12.78
C LEU A 127 -6.59 -29.35 13.26
N PRO A 128 -5.48 -29.47 12.50
CA PRO A 128 -4.29 -30.15 12.99
C PRO A 128 -3.68 -29.38 14.16
N CYS A 129 -3.15 -30.10 15.16
CA CYS A 129 -2.38 -29.45 16.21
C CYS A 129 -1.05 -28.94 15.65
N LEU A 130 -0.74 -27.66 15.90
CA LEU A 130 0.44 -27.00 15.36
C LEU A 130 0.82 -25.74 16.14
N ALA A 131 2.03 -25.27 15.91
CA ALA A 131 2.53 -23.98 16.33
C ALA A 131 3.13 -23.25 15.13
N ILE A 132 2.79 -21.97 14.98
CA ILE A 132 3.30 -21.06 13.95
C ILE A 132 3.86 -19.82 14.63
N ASP A 133 5.07 -19.42 14.26
CA ASP A 133 5.67 -18.13 14.59
C ASP A 133 5.90 -17.36 13.29
N ASP A 134 5.45 -16.11 13.24
CA ASP A 134 5.54 -15.31 12.02
C ASP A 134 5.66 -13.81 12.31
N TRP A 135 6.37 -13.10 11.42
CA TRP A 135 6.51 -11.64 11.43
C TRP A 135 7.03 -11.19 10.05
N PRO A 136 6.69 -9.97 9.58
CA PRO A 136 7.03 -9.54 8.22
C PRO A 136 8.52 -9.24 8.05
N ASP A 137 9.02 -9.30 6.81
CA ASP A 137 10.35 -8.78 6.44
C ASP A 137 10.35 -7.25 6.30
N PHE A 138 9.29 -6.70 5.69
CA PHE A 138 9.09 -5.25 5.55
C PHE A 138 7.98 -4.75 6.48
N PRO A 139 8.19 -3.65 7.23
CA PRO A 139 7.16 -3.11 8.10
C PRO A 139 5.97 -2.53 7.32
N ALA A 140 6.22 -1.94 6.15
CA ALA A 140 5.18 -1.53 5.19
C ALA A 140 5.19 -2.45 3.96
N ARG A 141 4.02 -3.04 3.67
CA ARG A 141 3.76 -3.96 2.56
C ARG A 141 2.57 -3.40 1.79
N GLY A 142 2.88 -2.69 0.73
CA GLY A 142 1.96 -1.87 -0.04
C GLY A 142 1.58 -2.49 -1.37
N VAL A 143 0.37 -2.16 -1.82
CA VAL A 143 -0.04 -2.29 -3.23
C VAL A 143 -0.55 -0.94 -3.71
N MET A 144 -0.03 -0.46 -4.83
CA MET A 144 -0.59 0.70 -5.53
C MET A 144 -1.41 0.21 -6.71
N LEU A 145 -2.63 0.72 -6.82
CA LEU A 145 -3.51 0.50 -7.96
C LEU A 145 -3.73 1.82 -8.70
N ASP A 146 -3.45 1.81 -9.99
CA ASP A 146 -3.82 2.89 -10.90
C ASP A 146 -5.31 2.86 -11.25
N ILE A 147 -6.01 3.96 -10.98
CA ILE A 147 -7.43 4.12 -11.29
C ILE A 147 -7.69 5.23 -12.33
N THR A 148 -6.66 5.64 -13.09
CA THR A 148 -6.73 6.84 -13.94
C THR A 148 -6.69 6.58 -15.45
N ARG A 149 -6.19 5.42 -15.88
CA ARG A 149 -5.99 5.12 -17.31
C ARG A 149 -7.22 4.44 -17.93
N ASP A 150 -7.82 3.50 -17.20
CA ASP A 150 -9.05 2.80 -17.59
C ASP A 150 -10.26 3.24 -16.75
N LYS A 151 -11.05 2.27 -16.25
CA LYS A 151 -12.22 2.51 -15.42
C LYS A 151 -11.81 2.55 -13.96
N VAL A 152 -12.31 3.54 -13.24
CA VAL A 152 -12.30 3.52 -11.77
C VAL A 152 -13.09 2.28 -11.31
N PRO A 153 -12.49 1.37 -10.52
CA PRO A 153 -13.18 0.19 -10.03
C PRO A 153 -14.36 0.58 -9.12
N THR A 154 -15.41 -0.25 -9.10
CA THR A 154 -16.53 -0.04 -8.18
C THR A 154 -16.09 -0.23 -6.74
N MET A 155 -16.83 0.37 -5.79
CA MET A 155 -16.60 0.14 -4.35
C MET A 155 -16.65 -1.34 -3.97
N GLU A 156 -17.53 -2.13 -4.60
CA GLU A 156 -17.57 -3.59 -4.40
C GLU A 156 -16.23 -4.24 -4.80
N THR A 157 -15.67 -3.87 -5.95
CA THR A 157 -14.38 -4.38 -6.45
C THR A 157 -13.24 -3.96 -5.54
N LEU A 158 -13.20 -2.69 -5.12
CA LEU A 158 -12.17 -2.17 -4.21
C LEU A 158 -12.24 -2.89 -2.85
N CYS A 159 -13.42 -3.01 -2.26
CA CYS A 159 -13.60 -3.72 -0.99
C CYS A 159 -13.21 -5.20 -1.08
N ALA A 160 -13.53 -5.88 -2.19
CA ALA A 160 -13.11 -7.27 -2.43
C ALA A 160 -11.58 -7.39 -2.55
N LEU A 161 -10.93 -6.47 -3.27
CA LEU A 161 -9.47 -6.40 -3.37
C LEU A 161 -8.83 -6.17 -1.99
N ILE A 162 -9.34 -5.22 -1.21
CA ILE A 162 -8.85 -4.94 0.15
C ILE A 162 -9.00 -6.16 1.07
N GLU A 163 -10.11 -6.90 1.00
CA GLU A 163 -10.30 -8.14 1.78
C GLU A 163 -9.27 -9.22 1.42
N MET A 164 -8.98 -9.38 0.13
CA MET A 164 -7.95 -10.31 -0.36
C MET A 164 -6.56 -9.91 0.12
N LEU A 165 -6.17 -8.64 -0.08
CA LEU A 165 -4.88 -8.09 0.34
C LEU A 165 -4.68 -8.22 1.86
N ALA A 166 -5.73 -7.95 2.66
CA ALA A 166 -5.70 -8.14 4.11
C ALA A 166 -5.46 -9.61 4.50
N GLY A 167 -6.06 -10.54 3.75
CA GLY A 167 -5.83 -11.98 3.90
C GLY A 167 -4.37 -12.38 3.67
N TRP A 168 -3.66 -11.67 2.79
CA TRP A 168 -2.22 -11.84 2.52
C TRP A 168 -1.33 -10.95 3.40
N LYS A 169 -1.90 -10.32 4.43
CA LYS A 169 -1.19 -9.45 5.39
C LYS A 169 -0.53 -8.22 4.74
N VAL A 170 -0.99 -7.80 3.56
CA VAL A 170 -0.70 -6.46 3.00
C VAL A 170 -1.33 -5.43 3.94
N ASN A 171 -0.62 -4.35 4.22
CA ASN A 171 -1.01 -3.36 5.24
C ASN A 171 -1.02 -1.92 4.76
N GLN A 172 -0.78 -1.71 3.47
CA GLN A 172 -0.89 -0.40 2.85
C GLN A 172 -1.49 -0.55 1.45
N VAL A 173 -2.38 0.36 1.08
CA VAL A 173 -2.90 0.48 -0.28
C VAL A 173 -2.84 1.93 -0.72
N GLN A 174 -2.47 2.16 -1.98
CA GLN A 174 -2.48 3.48 -2.59
C GLN A 174 -3.36 3.44 -3.85
N LEU A 175 -4.30 4.38 -3.96
CA LEU A 175 -5.02 4.61 -5.21
C LEU A 175 -4.36 5.76 -5.94
N TYR A 176 -3.71 5.49 -7.07
CA TYR A 176 -3.11 6.54 -7.91
C TYR A 176 -4.23 7.27 -8.64
N THR A 177 -4.59 8.47 -8.17
CA THR A 177 -5.85 9.13 -8.53
C THR A 177 -5.75 10.20 -9.60
N GLU A 178 -4.61 10.83 -9.87
CA GLU A 178 -4.44 11.99 -10.79
C GLU A 178 -5.67 12.92 -10.96
N HIS A 179 -6.56 12.58 -11.90
CA HIS A 179 -7.76 13.30 -12.30
C HIS A 179 -9.05 12.54 -11.98
N ALA A 180 -8.97 11.31 -11.50
CA ALA A 180 -10.07 10.40 -11.20
C ALA A 180 -10.68 10.61 -9.79
N PHE A 181 -10.27 11.64 -9.04
CA PHE A 181 -10.97 12.07 -7.82
C PHE A 181 -11.94 13.22 -8.13
N ALA A 182 -13.12 13.19 -7.50
CA ALA A 182 -14.18 14.17 -7.72
C ALA A 182 -13.95 15.53 -7.01
N TYR A 183 -12.88 16.23 -7.37
CA TYR A 183 -12.53 17.58 -6.89
C TYR A 183 -13.67 18.59 -7.14
N ARG A 184 -14.31 19.10 -6.09
CA ARG A 184 -15.48 19.98 -6.19
C ARG A 184 -15.17 21.29 -6.93
N ALA A 185 -13.98 21.86 -6.77
CA ALA A 185 -13.61 23.09 -7.48
C ALA A 185 -13.16 22.85 -8.94
N HIS A 186 -13.03 21.58 -9.36
CA HIS A 186 -12.43 21.19 -10.64
C HIS A 186 -13.25 20.17 -11.47
N PRO A 187 -14.60 20.27 -11.56
CA PRO A 187 -15.43 19.26 -12.23
C PRO A 187 -15.11 19.06 -13.70
N THR A 188 -14.62 20.10 -14.39
CA THR A 188 -14.25 20.03 -15.81
C THR A 188 -13.21 18.95 -16.12
N VAL A 189 -12.38 18.57 -15.14
CA VAL A 189 -11.26 17.64 -15.31
C VAL A 189 -11.70 16.17 -15.19
N TRP A 190 -12.68 15.89 -14.32
CA TRP A 190 -13.02 14.52 -13.92
C TRP A 190 -14.44 14.08 -14.29
N LYS A 191 -15.34 15.01 -14.66
CA LYS A 191 -16.77 14.72 -14.88
C LYS A 191 -17.06 13.60 -15.91
N ASP A 192 -16.12 13.37 -16.83
CA ASP A 192 -16.24 12.38 -17.89
C ASP A 192 -15.36 11.13 -17.62
N ALA A 193 -14.85 10.96 -16.38
CA ALA A 193 -13.89 9.92 -15.99
C ALA A 193 -14.42 8.94 -14.93
N SER A 194 -15.73 8.97 -14.61
CA SER A 194 -16.35 8.12 -13.57
C SER A 194 -15.55 8.16 -12.25
N PRO A 195 -15.36 9.34 -11.64
CA PRO A 195 -14.40 9.51 -10.55
C PRO A 195 -14.81 8.76 -9.28
N ILE A 196 -13.85 8.52 -8.40
CA ILE A 196 -14.11 8.23 -7.00
C ILE A 196 -14.43 9.51 -6.22
N THR A 197 -15.46 9.46 -5.40
CA THR A 197 -15.92 10.59 -4.58
C THR A 197 -15.27 10.62 -3.20
N GLY A 198 -15.33 11.77 -2.54
CA GLY A 198 -14.87 11.88 -1.15
C GLY A 198 -15.64 10.99 -0.16
N GLU A 199 -16.93 10.74 -0.40
CA GLU A 199 -17.73 9.82 0.43
C GLU A 199 -17.24 8.38 0.28
N GLU A 200 -16.99 7.94 -0.95
CA GLU A 200 -16.43 6.62 -1.24
C GLU A 200 -15.04 6.43 -0.64
N ILE A 201 -14.19 7.46 -0.66
CA ILE A 201 -12.87 7.41 0.02
C ILE A 201 -13.03 7.27 1.54
N LEU A 202 -13.94 8.02 2.18
CA LEU A 202 -14.20 7.91 3.62
C LEU A 202 -14.68 6.49 4.01
N GLU A 203 -15.56 5.91 3.19
CA GLU A 203 -16.03 4.54 3.36
C GLU A 203 -14.88 3.54 3.18
N LEU A 204 -14.09 3.68 2.12
CA LEU A 204 -12.97 2.79 1.82
C LEU A 204 -11.86 2.88 2.88
N ASP A 205 -11.51 4.08 3.37
CA ASP A 205 -10.55 4.28 4.45
C ASP A 205 -10.99 3.54 5.72
N SER A 206 -12.26 3.69 6.11
CA SER A 206 -12.80 2.97 7.26
C SER A 206 -12.75 1.45 7.05
N PHE A 207 -13.08 0.98 5.85
CA PHE A 207 -13.03 -0.44 5.50
C PHE A 207 -11.60 -0.99 5.55
N CYS A 208 -10.60 -0.21 5.12
CA CYS A 208 -9.19 -0.55 5.20
C CYS A 208 -8.70 -0.62 6.64
N ARG A 209 -9.06 0.37 7.48
CA ARG A 209 -8.64 0.41 8.90
C ARG A 209 -9.13 -0.80 9.69
N ASP A 210 -10.37 -1.24 9.47
CA ASP A 210 -10.90 -2.46 10.09
C ASP A 210 -10.09 -3.72 9.73
N ARG A 211 -9.29 -3.66 8.66
CA ARG A 211 -8.43 -4.73 8.15
C ARG A 211 -6.94 -4.46 8.37
N HIS A 212 -6.61 -3.48 9.20
CA HIS A 212 -5.23 -3.06 9.45
C HIS A 212 -4.47 -2.72 8.15
N ILE A 213 -5.18 -2.15 7.18
CA ILE A 213 -4.62 -1.55 5.96
C ILE A 213 -4.69 -0.03 6.09
N GLU A 214 -3.57 0.64 5.85
CA GLU A 214 -3.50 2.08 5.67
C GLU A 214 -3.82 2.44 4.22
N LEU A 215 -4.85 3.27 4.01
CA LEU A 215 -5.15 3.83 2.69
C LEU A 215 -4.38 5.16 2.53
N VAL A 216 -3.33 5.15 1.70
CA VAL A 216 -2.48 6.33 1.47
C VAL A 216 -2.96 7.07 0.22
N PRO A 217 -3.24 8.38 0.30
CA PRO A 217 -3.57 9.18 -0.88
C PRO A 217 -2.37 9.23 -1.84
N ASN A 218 -2.63 9.07 -3.14
CA ASN A 218 -1.62 9.17 -4.19
C ASN A 218 -2.09 10.09 -5.32
N GLN A 219 -1.61 11.32 -5.28
CA GLN A 219 -1.98 12.40 -6.19
C GLN A 219 -0.74 12.92 -6.90
N ASN A 220 -0.59 12.63 -8.19
CA ASN A 220 0.54 13.15 -8.94
C ASN A 220 0.54 14.69 -8.91
N SER A 221 1.74 15.27 -8.75
CA SER A 221 1.92 16.68 -8.40
C SER A 221 3.00 17.40 -9.24
N PHE A 222 3.49 16.78 -10.33
CA PHE A 222 4.40 17.47 -11.25
C PHE A 222 4.23 17.02 -12.71
N GLY A 223 4.64 15.80 -13.04
CA GLY A 223 4.42 15.16 -14.33
C GLY A 223 3.00 14.60 -14.46
N HIS A 224 2.66 14.07 -15.64
CA HIS A 224 1.36 13.44 -15.96
C HIS A 224 0.10 14.32 -15.78
N PHE A 225 0.24 15.64 -15.75
CA PHE A 225 -0.90 16.58 -15.66
C PHE A 225 -1.68 16.76 -16.97
N HIS A 226 -1.45 15.94 -18.00
CA HIS A 226 -2.05 16.09 -19.32
C HIS A 226 -3.60 16.18 -19.31
N ARG A 227 -4.27 15.44 -18.44
CA ARG A 227 -5.74 15.49 -18.25
C ARG A 227 -6.22 16.82 -17.66
N TRP A 228 -5.38 17.49 -16.88
CA TRP A 228 -5.64 18.83 -16.36
C TRP A 228 -5.32 19.90 -17.40
N LEU A 229 -4.10 19.86 -17.95
CA LEU A 229 -3.52 20.93 -18.77
C LEU A 229 -4.10 21.03 -20.19
N ARG A 230 -4.88 20.03 -20.62
CA ARG A 230 -5.67 20.12 -21.86
C ARG A 230 -6.82 21.14 -21.80
N HIS A 231 -7.22 21.56 -20.60
CA HIS A 231 -8.31 22.52 -20.44
C HIS A 231 -7.75 23.95 -20.35
N GLU A 232 -8.41 24.90 -21.04
CA GLU A 232 -7.96 26.31 -21.13
C GLU A 232 -7.71 26.98 -19.77
N LYS A 233 -8.45 26.60 -18.72
CA LYS A 233 -8.24 27.09 -17.35
C LYS A 233 -6.84 26.75 -16.80
N TYR A 234 -6.32 25.56 -17.08
CA TYR A 234 -5.06 25.06 -16.49
C TYR A 234 -3.89 25.10 -17.48
N LYS A 235 -4.15 25.17 -18.79
CA LYS A 235 -3.14 25.22 -19.84
C LYS A 235 -2.02 26.26 -19.60
N PRO A 236 -2.29 27.47 -19.07
CA PRO A 236 -1.23 28.42 -18.75
C PRO A 236 -0.22 27.92 -17.71
N LEU A 237 -0.60 26.96 -16.85
CA LEU A 237 0.27 26.37 -15.83
C LEU A 237 1.26 25.34 -16.39
N ALA A 238 1.11 24.92 -17.65
CA ALA A 238 1.97 23.90 -18.24
C ALA A 238 3.40 24.39 -18.44
N GLU A 239 4.38 23.48 -18.31
CA GLU A 239 5.77 23.71 -18.73
C GLU A 239 5.85 23.98 -20.24
N SER A 240 5.12 23.19 -21.03
CA SER A 240 4.97 23.36 -22.48
C SER A 240 3.49 23.54 -22.87
N PRO A 241 2.92 24.77 -22.83
CA PRO A 241 1.50 25.00 -23.10
C PRO A 241 1.04 24.64 -24.52
N GLN A 242 1.96 24.62 -25.48
CA GLN A 242 1.68 24.18 -26.86
C GLN A 242 1.80 22.67 -27.06
N GLY A 243 2.12 21.95 -25.98
CA GLY A 243 2.31 20.52 -25.96
C GLY A 243 3.76 20.07 -26.10
N PHE A 244 4.00 18.85 -25.65
CA PHE A 244 5.26 18.14 -25.75
C PHE A 244 4.97 16.69 -26.14
N THR A 245 5.79 16.10 -27.01
CA THR A 245 5.60 14.72 -27.46
C THR A 245 6.18 13.76 -26.43
N THR A 246 5.30 13.01 -25.78
CA THR A 246 5.64 11.88 -24.90
C THR A 246 5.33 10.55 -25.58
N GLY A 247 5.59 9.43 -24.90
CA GLY A 247 5.19 8.09 -25.38
C GLY A 247 3.68 7.93 -25.59
N TRP A 248 2.87 8.79 -24.95
CA TRP A 248 1.41 8.73 -25.01
C TRP A 248 0.79 9.79 -25.95
N GLY A 249 1.59 10.75 -26.45
CA GLY A 249 1.17 11.70 -27.49
C GLY A 249 1.64 13.14 -27.28
N PRO A 250 1.25 14.06 -28.19
CA PRO A 250 1.64 15.47 -28.17
C PRO A 250 0.64 16.32 -27.37
N TYR A 251 0.94 16.57 -26.10
CA TYR A 251 0.08 17.40 -25.24
C TYR A 251 0.88 18.05 -24.11
N PRO A 252 0.34 19.11 -23.47
CA PRO A 252 0.96 19.65 -22.28
C PRO A 252 1.03 18.56 -21.20
N PHE A 253 2.19 18.39 -20.56
CA PHE A 253 2.45 17.21 -19.75
C PHE A 253 2.76 17.55 -18.28
N SER A 254 3.78 18.36 -18.01
CA SER A 254 4.12 18.75 -16.63
C SER A 254 3.62 20.15 -16.26
N LEU A 255 3.40 20.38 -14.98
CA LEU A 255 3.30 21.72 -14.41
C LEU A 255 4.61 22.51 -14.63
N CYS A 256 4.52 23.83 -14.78
CA CYS A 256 5.68 24.71 -14.88
C CYS A 256 6.23 24.99 -13.47
N PRO A 257 7.48 24.58 -13.15
CA PRO A 257 8.03 24.73 -11.80
C PRO A 257 8.34 26.19 -11.40
N LEU A 258 8.33 27.10 -12.38
CA LEU A 258 8.56 28.53 -12.20
C LEU A 258 7.26 29.30 -11.99
N ASP A 259 6.11 28.70 -12.28
CA ASP A 259 4.81 29.34 -12.14
C ASP A 259 4.26 29.16 -10.72
N PRO A 260 4.05 30.24 -9.93
CA PRO A 260 3.49 30.11 -8.58
C PRO A 260 2.08 29.49 -8.59
N GLY A 261 1.33 29.66 -9.68
CA GLY A 261 0.01 29.05 -9.84
C GLY A 261 0.03 27.52 -9.84
N SER A 262 1.20 26.91 -10.10
CA SER A 262 1.36 25.46 -9.98
C SER A 262 1.28 25.00 -8.53
N ILE A 263 1.93 25.72 -7.60
CA ILE A 263 1.83 25.42 -6.16
C ILE A 263 0.45 25.78 -5.61
N GLU A 264 -0.14 26.88 -6.06
CA GLU A 264 -1.51 27.26 -5.67
C GLU A 264 -2.54 26.20 -6.07
N LEU A 265 -2.41 25.64 -7.28
CA LEU A 265 -3.25 24.52 -7.72
C LEU A 265 -3.08 23.31 -6.79
N LEU A 266 -1.84 22.87 -6.57
CA LEU A 266 -1.56 21.69 -5.74
C LEU A 266 -2.06 21.86 -4.29
N ALA A 267 -1.87 23.04 -3.71
CA ALA A 267 -2.40 23.38 -2.38
C ALA A 267 -3.92 23.18 -2.31
N GLY A 268 -4.66 23.67 -3.32
CA GLY A 268 -6.11 23.48 -3.42
C GLY A 268 -6.51 22.00 -3.59
N LEU A 269 -5.76 21.23 -4.41
CA LEU A 269 -6.02 19.80 -4.56
C LEU A 269 -5.81 19.05 -3.23
N TYR A 270 -4.74 19.37 -2.49
CA TYR A 270 -4.48 18.74 -1.20
C TYR A 270 -5.54 19.09 -0.15
N ASP A 271 -6.01 20.34 -0.12
CA ASP A 271 -7.06 20.79 0.79
C ASP A 271 -8.40 20.08 0.54
N GLU A 272 -8.69 19.74 -0.72
CA GLU A 272 -9.87 18.95 -1.07
C GLU A 272 -9.68 17.45 -0.84
N LEU A 273 -8.52 16.87 -1.16
CA LEU A 273 -8.31 15.42 -1.14
C LEU A 273 -8.06 14.87 0.28
N LEU A 274 -7.08 15.42 0.98
CA LEU A 274 -6.50 14.84 2.20
C LEU A 274 -7.49 14.64 3.36
N PRO A 275 -8.50 15.50 3.59
CA PRO A 275 -9.44 15.32 4.70
C PRO A 275 -10.26 14.02 4.66
N HIS A 276 -10.27 13.31 3.52
CA HIS A 276 -11.00 12.05 3.36
C HIS A 276 -10.19 10.82 3.84
N PHE A 277 -8.90 10.98 4.12
CA PHE A 277 -8.00 9.90 4.53
C PHE A 277 -7.61 10.03 5.99
N THR A 278 -7.41 8.90 6.67
CA THR A 278 -6.81 8.88 8.01
C THR A 278 -5.30 8.78 7.99
N SER A 279 -4.71 8.31 6.87
CA SER A 279 -3.27 8.26 6.68
C SER A 279 -2.65 9.66 6.83
N ARG A 280 -1.44 9.68 7.37
CA ARG A 280 -0.59 10.88 7.42
C ARG A 280 0.53 10.83 6.40
N MET A 281 0.46 9.92 5.44
CA MET A 281 1.35 9.90 4.27
C MET A 281 0.62 10.49 3.07
N LEU A 282 1.35 11.08 2.13
CA LEU A 282 0.83 11.48 0.82
C LEU A 282 1.89 11.16 -0.24
N ASN A 283 1.53 10.32 -1.20
CA ASN A 283 2.35 10.12 -2.39
C ASN A 283 2.04 11.22 -3.41
N VAL A 284 3.02 12.08 -3.69
CA VAL A 284 2.89 13.22 -4.61
C VAL A 284 3.32 12.88 -6.04
N GLY A 285 3.71 11.64 -6.31
CA GLY A 285 4.27 11.21 -7.57
C GLY A 285 5.57 11.95 -7.90
N CYS A 286 5.50 12.91 -8.81
CA CYS A 286 6.62 13.72 -9.31
C CYS A 286 7.61 12.98 -10.22
N ASP A 287 7.13 11.90 -10.86
CA ASP A 287 7.84 11.09 -11.83
C ASP A 287 7.88 11.72 -13.23
N GLU A 288 8.81 11.24 -14.06
CA GLU A 288 8.71 11.29 -15.52
C GLU A 288 8.49 12.69 -16.13
N THR A 289 9.07 13.74 -15.55
CA THR A 289 8.98 15.14 -16.03
C THR A 289 9.75 15.38 -17.34
N TYR A 290 9.34 14.70 -18.42
CA TYR A 290 10.02 14.63 -19.72
C TYR A 290 10.23 15.98 -20.40
N ASP A 291 9.30 16.91 -20.21
CA ASP A 291 9.30 18.25 -20.82
C ASP A 291 10.03 19.29 -19.95
N LEU A 292 10.53 18.92 -18.77
CA LEU A 292 11.27 19.84 -17.90
C LEU A 292 12.54 20.36 -18.59
N GLY A 293 12.68 21.69 -18.62
CA GLY A 293 13.76 22.39 -19.32
C GLY A 293 13.59 22.43 -20.84
N LYS A 294 12.44 22.02 -21.38
CA LYS A 294 12.11 22.09 -22.82
C LYS A 294 11.11 23.19 -23.16
N GLY A 295 10.43 23.74 -22.15
CA GLY A 295 9.46 24.81 -22.30
C GLY A 295 9.86 26.05 -21.51
N ARG A 296 8.93 26.54 -20.70
CA ARG A 296 9.07 27.79 -19.93
C ARG A 296 10.27 27.77 -18.98
N SER A 297 10.67 26.60 -18.48
CA SER A 297 11.82 26.47 -17.57
C SER A 297 13.18 26.36 -18.26
N ALA A 298 13.24 26.35 -19.60
CA ALA A 298 14.49 26.12 -20.35
C ALA A 298 15.66 27.01 -19.91
N GLY A 299 15.45 28.32 -19.79
CA GLY A 299 16.51 29.25 -19.38
C GLY A 299 16.98 29.04 -17.93
N GLU A 300 16.08 28.65 -17.03
CA GLU A 300 16.46 28.36 -15.63
C GLU A 300 17.19 27.02 -15.51
N CYS A 301 16.77 26.01 -16.29
CA CYS A 301 17.46 24.74 -16.40
C CYS A 301 18.86 24.89 -17.01
N GLU A 302 19.06 25.79 -17.98
CA GLU A 302 20.39 26.12 -18.50
C GLU A 302 21.27 26.79 -17.43
N ARG A 303 20.67 27.65 -16.58
CA ARG A 303 21.39 28.40 -15.55
C ARG A 303 21.77 27.56 -14.32
N LEU A 304 20.85 26.71 -13.83
CA LEU A 304 21.00 25.97 -12.57
C LEU A 304 21.26 24.47 -12.75
N GLY A 305 20.99 23.94 -13.94
CA GLY A 305 20.89 22.50 -14.19
C GLY A 305 19.48 21.95 -13.90
N THR A 306 18.99 21.09 -14.79
CA THR A 306 17.64 20.50 -14.71
C THR A 306 17.36 19.77 -13.40
N GLY A 307 18.32 18.99 -12.87
CA GLY A 307 18.17 18.30 -11.60
C GLY A 307 17.96 19.25 -10.42
N ARG A 308 18.60 20.42 -10.45
CA ARG A 308 18.42 21.44 -9.42
C ARG A 308 17.03 22.08 -9.50
N VAL A 309 16.57 22.41 -10.70
CA VAL A 309 15.22 22.95 -10.92
C VAL A 309 14.14 21.96 -10.47
N TYR A 310 14.31 20.67 -10.76
CA TYR A 310 13.43 19.61 -10.27
C TYR A 310 13.40 19.58 -8.74
N LEU A 311 14.57 19.52 -8.09
CA LEU A 311 14.67 19.46 -6.64
C LEU A 311 14.05 20.71 -5.98
N ASP A 312 14.32 21.90 -6.50
CA ASP A 312 13.77 23.13 -5.95
C ASP A 312 12.23 23.17 -6.03
N PHE A 313 11.62 22.56 -7.06
CA PHE A 313 10.16 22.40 -7.13
C PHE A 313 9.64 21.31 -6.19
N LEU A 314 10.30 20.15 -6.11
CA LEU A 314 9.97 19.09 -5.15
C LEU A 314 9.99 19.62 -3.70
N LEU A 315 10.94 20.50 -3.35
CA LEU A 315 11.01 21.14 -2.03
C LEU A 315 9.87 22.13 -1.78
N LYS A 316 9.31 22.77 -2.82
CA LYS A 316 8.08 23.57 -2.66
C LYS A 316 6.89 22.67 -2.34
N ILE A 317 6.77 21.54 -3.04
CA ILE A 317 5.71 20.54 -2.78
C ILE A 317 5.85 19.96 -1.38
N HIS A 318 7.06 19.58 -0.96
CA HIS A 318 7.33 19.09 0.40
C HIS A 318 6.84 20.05 1.49
N ARG A 319 6.99 21.37 1.30
CA ARG A 319 6.46 22.37 2.23
C ARG A 319 4.93 22.36 2.29
N GLU A 320 4.24 22.20 1.16
CA GLU A 320 2.77 22.11 1.14
C GLU A 320 2.26 20.86 1.86
N VAL A 321 2.95 19.72 1.68
CA VAL A 321 2.61 18.45 2.34
C VAL A 321 2.85 18.53 3.84
N THR A 322 4.03 18.99 4.26
CA THR A 322 4.40 19.08 5.68
C THR A 322 3.62 20.15 6.43
N ALA A 323 3.27 21.28 5.80
CA ALA A 323 2.39 22.29 6.38
C ALA A 323 1.00 21.72 6.75
N ARG A 324 0.56 20.66 6.07
CA ARG A 324 -0.69 19.94 6.34
C ARG A 324 -0.49 18.75 7.28
N GLY A 325 0.68 18.58 7.88
CA GLY A 325 0.98 17.52 8.84
C GLY A 325 1.12 16.12 8.22
N HIS A 326 1.50 16.04 6.94
CA HIS A 326 1.72 14.77 6.25
C HIS A 326 3.21 14.53 5.96
N THR A 327 3.59 13.26 5.89
CA THR A 327 4.86 12.75 5.39
C THR A 327 4.76 12.58 3.87
N MET A 328 5.64 13.25 3.12
CA MET A 328 5.66 13.17 1.66
C MET A 328 6.31 11.87 1.18
N MET A 329 5.69 11.19 0.22
CA MET A 329 6.29 10.15 -0.61
C MET A 329 6.40 10.65 -2.05
N PHE A 330 7.45 10.30 -2.79
CA PHE A 330 7.63 10.73 -4.18
C PHE A 330 8.48 9.72 -4.96
N TRP A 331 8.28 9.62 -6.27
CA TRP A 331 9.05 8.75 -7.15
C TRP A 331 10.50 9.22 -7.32
N GLY A 332 11.45 8.29 -7.18
CA GLY A 332 12.89 8.57 -7.14
C GLY A 332 13.58 8.69 -8.51
N ASP A 333 12.89 8.39 -9.61
CA ASP A 333 13.47 8.20 -10.95
C ASP A 333 14.18 9.43 -11.52
N ILE A 334 13.72 10.64 -11.16
CA ILE A 334 14.37 11.87 -11.60
C ILE A 334 15.58 12.16 -10.73
N ILE A 335 15.43 12.18 -9.40
CA ILE A 335 16.50 12.60 -8.50
C ILE A 335 17.68 11.61 -8.49
N ILE A 336 17.43 10.32 -8.71
CA ILE A 336 18.48 9.30 -8.69
C ILE A 336 19.52 9.49 -9.80
N LYS A 337 19.15 10.15 -10.91
CA LYS A 337 20.01 10.55 -12.02
C LYS A 337 21.00 11.67 -11.67
N TYR A 338 20.78 12.35 -10.54
CA TYR A 338 21.60 13.45 -10.04
C TYR A 338 22.18 13.09 -8.66
N PRO A 339 23.20 12.20 -8.60
CA PRO A 339 23.68 11.62 -7.35
C PRO A 339 24.14 12.67 -6.32
N ASP A 340 24.72 13.78 -6.78
CA ASP A 340 25.18 14.87 -5.91
C ASP A 340 24.03 15.63 -5.22
N LEU A 341 22.80 15.51 -5.73
CA LEU A 341 21.60 16.15 -5.17
C LEU A 341 20.85 15.26 -4.19
N VAL A 342 21.02 13.92 -4.23
CA VAL A 342 20.33 12.99 -3.33
C VAL A 342 20.55 13.31 -1.83
N PRO A 343 21.76 13.70 -1.37
CA PRO A 343 21.96 14.11 0.02
C PRO A 343 21.12 15.32 0.46
N SER A 344 20.68 16.16 -0.49
CA SER A 344 19.88 17.36 -0.25
C SER A 344 18.39 17.08 -0.08
N LEU A 345 17.94 15.84 -0.28
CA LEU A 345 16.56 15.44 -0.05
C LEU A 345 16.17 15.55 1.43
N PRO A 346 14.92 15.97 1.73
CA PRO A 346 14.39 15.97 3.10
C PRO A 346 14.45 14.56 3.70
N LYS A 347 14.86 14.46 4.98
CA LYS A 347 14.99 13.17 5.69
C LYS A 347 13.68 12.68 6.29
N ASP A 348 12.66 13.52 6.24
CA ASP A 348 11.28 13.25 6.62
C ASP A 348 10.38 12.99 5.39
N ALA A 349 10.97 12.85 4.19
CA ALA A 349 10.28 12.37 3.00
C ALA A 349 10.72 10.92 2.68
N VAL A 350 9.84 10.18 2.01
CA VAL A 350 10.09 8.79 1.59
C VAL A 350 10.29 8.76 0.07
N ALA A 351 11.49 8.39 -0.39
CA ALA A 351 11.73 8.16 -1.80
C ALA A 351 11.14 6.81 -2.24
N LEU A 352 10.51 6.77 -3.40
CA LEU A 352 9.93 5.57 -3.99
C LEU A 352 10.80 5.15 -5.18
N GLU A 353 11.72 4.23 -4.92
CA GLU A 353 12.59 3.66 -5.95
C GLU A 353 11.77 2.64 -6.75
N TRP A 354 11.34 3.00 -7.95
CA TRP A 354 10.50 2.14 -8.78
C TRP A 354 11.25 1.55 -9.97
N GLY A 355 10.84 0.35 -10.37
CA GLY A 355 11.40 -0.40 -11.49
C GLY A 355 10.36 -1.30 -12.13
N TYR A 356 10.50 -1.60 -13.43
CA TYR A 356 9.55 -2.42 -14.19
C TYR A 356 10.16 -3.69 -14.76
N GLU A 357 11.47 -3.87 -14.65
CA GLU A 357 12.20 -4.94 -15.33
C GLU A 357 13.01 -5.72 -14.32
N ALA A 358 13.12 -7.04 -14.50
CA ALA A 358 13.86 -7.91 -13.58
C ALA A 358 15.33 -7.48 -13.37
N THR A 359 15.89 -6.73 -14.31
CA THR A 359 17.26 -6.20 -14.28
C THR A 359 17.36 -4.78 -13.71
N HIS A 360 16.28 -4.21 -13.18
CA HIS A 360 16.27 -2.87 -12.62
C HIS A 360 17.32 -2.72 -11.50
N PRO A 361 18.11 -1.63 -11.46
CA PRO A 361 19.27 -1.51 -10.58
C PRO A 361 18.92 -1.12 -9.12
N PHE A 362 18.00 -1.86 -8.48
CA PHE A 362 17.63 -1.65 -7.06
C PHE A 362 18.83 -1.69 -6.11
N ASP A 363 19.87 -2.50 -6.40
CA ASP A 363 21.10 -2.56 -5.61
C ASP A 363 21.82 -1.20 -5.56
N GLU A 364 22.06 -0.60 -6.73
CA GLU A 364 22.76 0.68 -6.82
C GLU A 364 21.92 1.82 -6.22
N HIS A 365 20.64 1.89 -6.61
CA HIS A 365 19.76 2.98 -6.22
C HIS A 365 19.44 2.92 -4.72
N GLY A 366 19.11 1.74 -4.19
CA GLY A 366 18.88 1.52 -2.76
C GLY A 366 20.10 1.90 -1.91
N LYS A 367 21.30 1.50 -2.34
CA LYS A 367 22.56 1.91 -1.68
C LYS A 367 22.72 3.43 -1.65
N ARG A 368 22.34 4.14 -2.72
CA ARG A 368 22.46 5.59 -2.80
C ARG A 368 21.52 6.30 -1.83
N PHE A 369 20.25 5.90 -1.76
CA PHE A 369 19.32 6.46 -0.77
C PHE A 369 19.74 6.15 0.66
N ALA A 370 20.13 4.90 0.94
CA ALA A 370 20.63 4.49 2.25
C ALA A 370 21.86 5.30 2.68
N SER A 371 22.85 5.46 1.78
CA SER A 371 24.07 6.24 2.07
C SER A 371 23.79 7.72 2.31
N ALA A 372 22.72 8.26 1.71
CA ALA A 372 22.27 9.63 1.92
C ALA A 372 21.36 9.78 3.16
N GLY A 373 21.04 8.70 3.87
CA GLY A 373 20.13 8.69 5.02
C GLY A 373 18.68 9.04 4.65
N VAL A 374 18.28 8.82 3.40
CA VAL A 374 16.92 9.09 2.91
C VAL A 374 16.08 7.82 3.09
N PRO A 375 14.97 7.86 3.86
CA PRO A 375 14.04 6.74 3.92
C PRO A 375 13.49 6.43 2.53
N TYR A 376 13.40 5.15 2.17
CA TYR A 376 12.90 4.78 0.85
C TYR A 376 12.14 3.45 0.86
N TYR A 377 11.24 3.31 -0.11
CA TYR A 377 10.60 2.05 -0.47
C TYR A 377 11.19 1.53 -1.77
N VAL A 378 11.20 0.22 -1.94
CA VAL A 378 11.35 -0.41 -3.26
C VAL A 378 9.97 -0.67 -3.86
N CYS A 379 9.81 -0.32 -5.13
CA CYS A 379 8.51 -0.26 -5.80
C CYS A 379 8.52 -1.00 -7.16
N PRO A 380 8.60 -2.33 -7.16
CA PRO A 380 8.57 -3.12 -8.38
C PRO A 380 7.18 -3.14 -9.03
N GLY A 381 7.17 -3.39 -10.33
CA GLY A 381 5.97 -3.46 -11.15
C GLY A 381 5.39 -4.86 -11.27
N THR A 382 4.05 -4.97 -11.25
CA THR A 382 3.35 -6.24 -11.54
C THR A 382 3.59 -6.78 -12.95
N SER A 383 4.08 -5.92 -13.87
CA SER A 383 4.23 -6.22 -15.30
C SER A 383 2.96 -6.77 -15.95
N SER A 384 1.80 -6.35 -15.43
CA SER A 384 0.48 -6.81 -15.86
C SER A 384 -0.09 -5.93 -16.99
N TRP A 385 0.32 -4.67 -17.05
CA TRP A 385 -0.12 -3.68 -18.04
C TRP A 385 0.60 -3.83 -19.37
N ASN A 386 0.06 -3.23 -20.44
CA ASN A 386 0.58 -3.36 -21.81
C ASN A 386 0.75 -4.83 -22.26
N SER A 387 0.04 -5.78 -21.67
CA SER A 387 0.14 -7.21 -21.95
C SER A 387 -1.23 -7.88 -21.94
N LEU A 388 -1.42 -8.89 -22.79
CA LEU A 388 -2.64 -9.71 -22.82
C LEU A 388 -2.63 -10.84 -21.78
N ALA A 389 -1.44 -11.32 -21.39
CA ALA A 389 -1.30 -12.48 -20.49
C ALA A 389 -0.38 -12.19 -19.30
N GLY A 390 0.03 -10.93 -19.12
CA GLY A 390 1.10 -10.53 -18.20
C GLY A 390 2.50 -10.92 -18.68
N ARG A 391 3.54 -10.36 -18.05
CA ARG A 391 4.95 -10.76 -18.27
C ARG A 391 5.47 -11.47 -17.02
N THR A 392 4.96 -12.68 -16.73
CA THR A 392 5.15 -13.37 -15.44
C THR A 392 6.61 -13.55 -15.03
N ASP A 393 7.49 -13.98 -15.94
CA ASP A 393 8.92 -14.17 -15.61
C ASP A 393 9.58 -12.84 -15.22
N ASN A 394 9.23 -11.76 -15.91
CA ASN A 394 9.70 -10.42 -15.59
C ASN A 394 9.13 -9.95 -14.25
N ALA A 395 7.82 -10.13 -14.02
CA ALA A 395 7.16 -9.76 -12.77
C ALA A 395 7.83 -10.45 -11.59
N LEU A 396 8.00 -11.77 -11.63
CA LEU A 396 8.64 -12.53 -10.55
C LEU A 396 10.10 -12.11 -10.34
N GLY A 397 10.84 -11.88 -11.43
CA GLY A 397 12.23 -11.41 -11.37
C GLY A 397 12.35 -10.03 -10.73
N ASP A 398 11.52 -9.09 -11.15
CA ASP A 398 11.49 -7.70 -10.64
C ASP A 398 11.08 -7.66 -9.17
N LEU A 399 10.00 -8.36 -8.81
CA LEU A 399 9.52 -8.48 -7.43
C LEU A 399 10.61 -9.05 -6.50
N THR A 400 11.32 -10.08 -6.95
CA THR A 400 12.40 -10.73 -6.18
C THR A 400 13.61 -9.81 -6.06
N ASN A 401 14.07 -9.22 -7.16
CA ASN A 401 15.19 -8.28 -7.20
C ASN A 401 14.97 -7.09 -6.25
N ALA A 402 13.77 -6.50 -6.28
CA ALA A 402 13.38 -5.44 -5.36
C ALA A 402 13.40 -5.90 -3.90
N ALA A 403 12.86 -7.08 -3.60
CA ALA A 403 12.78 -7.59 -2.23
C ALA A 403 14.18 -7.84 -1.64
N GLU A 404 15.05 -8.52 -2.39
CA GLU A 404 16.41 -8.83 -1.95
C GLU A 404 17.24 -7.56 -1.74
N ASN A 405 17.22 -6.62 -2.69
CA ASN A 405 17.99 -5.39 -2.59
C ASN A 405 17.39 -4.37 -1.60
N GLY A 406 16.07 -4.37 -1.46
CA GLY A 406 15.37 -3.61 -0.43
C GLY A 406 15.81 -4.03 0.97
N LEU A 407 15.82 -5.33 1.26
CA LEU A 407 16.31 -5.85 2.55
C LEU A 407 17.81 -5.61 2.74
N LYS A 408 18.62 -5.80 1.69
CA LYS A 408 20.08 -5.60 1.71
C LYS A 408 20.46 -4.18 2.15
N HIS A 409 19.74 -3.17 1.69
CA HIS A 409 20.06 -1.75 1.91
C HIS A 409 19.14 -1.03 2.92
N GLY A 410 18.22 -1.76 3.54
CA GLY A 410 17.38 -1.24 4.62
C GLY A 410 16.23 -0.37 4.16
N ALA A 411 15.59 -0.71 3.03
CA ALA A 411 14.33 -0.11 2.61
C ALA A 411 13.29 -0.27 3.73
N ILE A 412 12.53 0.80 4.00
CA ILE A 412 11.53 0.82 5.07
C ILE A 412 10.15 0.35 4.61
N GLY A 413 10.01 0.00 3.33
CA GLY A 413 8.77 -0.53 2.77
C GLY A 413 8.95 -1.13 1.39
N TYR A 414 7.93 -1.87 0.98
CA TYR A 414 7.82 -2.52 -0.31
C TYR A 414 6.45 -2.19 -0.90
N LEU A 415 6.39 -1.57 -2.07
CA LEU A 415 5.13 -1.15 -2.71
C LEU A 415 5.02 -1.76 -4.10
N ASN A 416 4.24 -2.83 -4.24
CA ASN A 416 3.99 -3.42 -5.55
C ASN A 416 3.08 -2.49 -6.38
N THR A 417 3.49 -2.10 -7.59
CA THR A 417 2.74 -1.13 -8.40
C THR A 417 2.04 -1.81 -9.57
N ASP A 418 0.72 -1.62 -9.66
CA ASP A 418 -0.11 -2.06 -10.78
C ASP A 418 -0.63 -0.83 -11.54
N TRP A 419 -0.26 -0.74 -12.82
CA TRP A 419 -0.57 0.38 -13.69
C TRP A 419 -1.66 0.03 -14.70
N GLY A 420 -2.46 1.00 -15.14
CA GLY A 420 -3.56 0.78 -16.08
C GLY A 420 -3.22 1.10 -17.54
N ASP A 421 -1.95 1.34 -17.87
CA ASP A 421 -1.55 1.74 -19.22
C ASP A 421 -1.99 0.70 -20.28
N ASN A 422 -2.85 1.17 -21.17
CA ASN A 422 -3.49 0.40 -22.23
C ASN A 422 -4.21 -0.87 -21.74
N GLY A 423 -4.77 -0.90 -20.53
CA GLY A 423 -5.61 -2.02 -20.10
C GLY A 423 -4.90 -3.16 -19.37
N HIS A 424 -5.65 -3.79 -18.47
CA HIS A 424 -5.45 -5.17 -18.04
C HIS A 424 -6.35 -6.06 -18.90
N TRP A 425 -5.79 -6.74 -19.89
CA TRP A 425 -6.55 -7.59 -20.83
C TRP A 425 -6.54 -9.07 -20.43
N GLN A 426 -5.83 -9.42 -19.36
CA GLN A 426 -5.62 -10.75 -18.80
C GLN A 426 -6.76 -11.29 -17.94
#